data_AF-A0A3M1LXI4-F1
#
_entry.id   AF-A0A3M1LXI4-F1
#
_cell.length_a   1.000
_cell.length_b   1.000
_cell.length_c   1.000
_cell.angle_alpha   90.00
_cell.angle_beta   90.00
_cell.angle_gamma   90.00
#
_symmetry.space_group_name_H-M   'P 1'
#
loop_
_entity.id
_entity.type
_entity.pdbx_description
1 polymer ?
#
loop_
_entity_poly.entity_id
_entity_poly.type
_entity_poly.pdbx_seq_one_letter_code
_entity_poly.pdbx_strand_id
1 'polypeptide(L)'
;MGKLDLQRIALLIGKREPSVLGDYLDHVANAGLTAYKAVLQWGDKRGESLYTHVLNGIFVLETLRPPLGLRDEEARVLYTAFTIHDLNKALESEQPFGKLAVEENVAAEIERLGLDRFFPTWQNYLSDITSLIRAHSGHYHSGGERWNLRRASTYRLGLDRVNALVHLMRAADVVDLSHTLEERARKADFLSYVNAYLADSGRPVQYEFVTHRLTEQRGLLTNVIHNGIVAELQERYGLIPLLFYPEGVAYLRVAEGCDYRCAFC
;
A
#
# COMPACT_ATOMS: atom_id res chain seq x y z
N MET A 1 -16.00 -17.25 35.62
CA MET A 1 -16.07 -17.27 34.15
C MET A 1 -15.76 -15.86 33.65
N GLY A 2 -14.53 -15.61 33.20
CA GLY A 2 -14.12 -14.30 32.70
C GLY A 2 -14.81 -14.02 31.37
N LYS A 3 -15.43 -12.84 31.24
CA LYS A 3 -15.98 -12.32 29.99
C LYS A 3 -14.85 -12.27 28.96
N LEU A 4 -14.97 -13.04 27.86
CA LEU A 4 -14.19 -12.79 26.67
C LEU A 4 -14.60 -11.44 26.11
N ASP A 5 -13.68 -10.49 26.15
CA ASP A 5 -13.80 -9.21 25.46
C ASP A 5 -13.52 -9.42 23.97
N LEU A 6 -14.59 -9.44 23.18
CA LEU A 6 -14.57 -9.64 21.73
C LEU A 6 -14.04 -8.40 20.97
N GLN A 7 -13.70 -7.30 21.66
CA GLN A 7 -13.12 -6.10 21.01
C GLN A 7 -11.59 -6.17 20.84
N ARG A 8 -10.94 -7.22 21.35
CA ARG A 8 -9.53 -7.53 21.04
C ARG A 8 -9.44 -8.76 20.15
N ILE A 9 -9.62 -8.57 18.85
CA ILE A 9 -9.07 -9.51 17.85
C ILE A 9 -7.55 -9.34 17.86
N ALA A 10 -6.89 -9.91 18.87
CA ALA A 10 -5.48 -10.22 18.83
C ALA A 10 -5.33 -11.50 18.01
N LEU A 11 -5.43 -11.37 16.69
CA LEU A 11 -5.10 -12.44 15.76
C LEU A 11 -3.58 -12.62 15.81
N LEU A 12 -3.11 -13.68 16.48
CA LEU A 12 -1.83 -14.38 16.24
C LEU A 12 -0.62 -13.50 15.83
N ILE A 13 -0.06 -12.71 16.75
CA ILE A 13 1.29 -12.15 16.58
C ILE A 13 2.08 -12.46 17.85
N GLY A 14 2.94 -13.49 17.77
CA GLY A 14 4.00 -13.72 18.74
C GLY A 14 4.88 -12.47 18.86
N LYS A 15 5.51 -12.26 20.03
CA LYS A 15 6.46 -11.18 20.37
C LYS A 15 6.68 -10.17 19.22
N ARG A 16 6.00 -9.01 19.28
CA ARG A 16 6.13 -7.94 18.28
C ARG A 16 7.60 -7.53 18.17
N GLU A 17 8.29 -7.99 17.14
CA GLU A 17 9.53 -7.35 16.71
C GLU A 17 9.18 -5.94 16.22
N PRO A 18 10.00 -4.92 16.53
CA PRO A 18 9.79 -3.58 16.00
C PRO A 18 9.84 -3.66 14.47
N SER A 19 8.75 -3.26 13.83
CA SER A 19 8.60 -3.23 12.38
C SER A 19 7.92 -1.93 11.96
N VAL A 20 8.18 -1.46 10.75
CA VAL A 20 7.55 -0.23 10.23
C VAL A 20 6.02 -0.36 10.24
N LEU A 21 5.48 -1.52 9.87
CA LEU A 21 4.04 -1.76 10.00
C LEU A 21 3.58 -1.71 11.47
N GLY A 22 4.33 -2.31 12.40
CA GLY A 22 4.01 -2.24 13.83
C GLY A 22 3.92 -0.81 14.35
N ASP A 23 4.92 0.01 14.05
CA ASP A 23 4.95 1.43 14.39
C ASP A 23 3.77 2.19 13.76
N TYR A 24 3.46 1.91 12.49
CA TYR A 24 2.34 2.53 11.79
C TYR A 24 1.01 2.18 12.45
N LEU A 25 0.80 0.90 12.78
CA LEU A 25 -0.43 0.45 13.43
C LEU A 25 -0.60 1.10 14.81
N ASP A 26 0.48 1.19 15.59
CA ASP A 26 0.44 1.71 16.96
C ASP A 26 0.28 3.23 17.00
N HIS A 27 0.91 3.97 16.08
CA HIS A 27 0.90 5.44 16.09
C HIS A 27 -0.15 6.08 15.18
N VAL A 28 -0.60 5.41 14.13
CA VAL A 28 -1.46 5.99 13.09
C VAL A 28 -2.80 5.27 13.03
N ALA A 29 -2.80 3.97 12.71
CA ALA A 29 -4.04 3.22 12.45
C ALA A 29 -4.97 3.19 13.66
N ASN A 30 -4.42 2.92 14.85
CA ASN A 30 -5.18 2.85 16.10
C ASN A 30 -5.37 4.22 16.78
N ALA A 31 -4.91 5.31 16.15
CA ALA A 31 -4.99 6.66 16.68
C ALA A 31 -5.60 7.62 15.66
N GLY A 32 -4.79 8.48 15.02
CA GLY A 32 -5.28 9.58 14.19
C GLY A 32 -6.10 9.14 12.97
N LEU A 33 -5.83 7.95 12.41
CA LEU A 33 -6.57 7.44 11.26
C LEU A 33 -8.03 7.13 11.56
N THR A 34 -8.41 6.94 12.83
CA THR A 34 -9.81 6.63 13.20
C THR A 34 -10.81 7.69 12.76
N ALA A 35 -10.37 8.94 12.56
CA ALA A 35 -11.18 10.02 11.99
C ALA A 35 -11.71 9.66 10.58
N TYR A 36 -10.96 8.88 9.80
CA TYR A 36 -11.36 8.47 8.45
C TYR A 36 -12.45 7.40 8.41
N LYS A 37 -12.81 6.79 9.55
CA LYS A 37 -13.91 5.80 9.60
C LYS A 37 -15.27 6.43 9.26
N ALA A 38 -15.43 7.72 9.57
CA ALA A 38 -16.66 8.47 9.28
C ALA A 38 -16.72 8.99 7.83
N VAL A 39 -15.58 9.00 7.12
CA VAL A 39 -15.49 9.48 5.74
C VAL A 39 -15.82 8.33 4.80
N LEU A 40 -17.02 8.33 4.24
CA LEU A 40 -17.45 7.34 3.26
C LEU A 40 -16.98 7.74 1.86
N GLN A 41 -16.47 6.76 1.11
CA GLN A 41 -16.07 6.98 -0.27
C GLN A 41 -17.29 6.99 -1.21
N TRP A 42 -17.16 7.75 -2.30
CA TRP A 42 -18.15 7.89 -3.38
C TRP A 42 -17.63 7.24 -4.67
N GLY A 43 -18.51 6.96 -5.65
CA GLY A 43 -18.11 6.35 -6.94
C GLY A 43 -17.94 4.83 -6.88
N ASP A 44 -16.89 4.30 -7.52
CA ASP A 44 -16.62 2.85 -7.60
C ASP A 44 -16.38 2.19 -6.23
N LYS A 45 -15.99 2.98 -5.20
CA LYS A 45 -15.73 2.52 -3.81
C LYS A 45 -16.91 2.83 -2.86
N ARG A 46 -18.13 2.96 -3.38
CA ARG A 46 -19.29 3.45 -2.61
C ARG A 46 -19.59 2.57 -1.40
N GLY A 47 -19.50 3.17 -0.21
CA GLY A 47 -19.85 2.53 1.07
C GLY A 47 -18.66 1.99 1.85
N GLU A 48 -17.45 1.98 1.27
CA GLU A 48 -16.22 1.73 2.01
C GLU A 48 -15.75 3.00 2.72
N SER A 49 -15.24 2.86 3.95
CA SER A 49 -14.66 3.98 4.68
C SER A 49 -13.25 4.28 4.16
N LEU A 50 -12.87 5.56 4.14
CA LEU A 50 -11.52 5.98 3.79
C LEU A 50 -10.46 5.31 4.68
N TYR A 51 -10.82 4.97 5.92
CA TYR A 51 -9.99 4.18 6.82
C TYR A 51 -9.66 2.79 6.27
N THR A 52 -10.65 2.05 5.77
CA THR A 52 -10.46 0.69 5.24
C THR A 52 -9.59 0.74 3.98
N HIS A 53 -9.90 1.68 3.08
CA HIS A 53 -9.12 1.94 1.87
C HIS A 53 -7.63 2.17 2.17
N VAL A 54 -7.33 3.07 3.11
CA VAL A 54 -5.95 3.35 3.50
C VAL A 54 -5.29 2.09 4.08
N LEU A 55 -5.95 1.39 5.00
CA LEU A 55 -5.35 0.22 5.63
C LEU A 55 -5.08 -0.93 4.66
N ASN A 56 -6.02 -1.22 3.75
CA ASN A 56 -5.83 -2.24 2.73
C ASN A 56 -4.59 -1.94 1.90
N GLY A 57 -4.45 -0.68 1.44
CA GLY A 57 -3.27 -0.25 0.69
C GLY A 57 -1.97 -0.36 1.49
N ILE A 58 -1.96 0.03 2.77
CA ILE A 58 -0.76 -0.13 3.63
C ILE A 58 -0.38 -1.61 3.79
N PHE A 59 -1.34 -2.52 3.98
CA PHE A 59 -1.04 -3.96 4.07
C PHE A 59 -0.49 -4.52 2.76
N VAL A 60 -1.02 -4.09 1.61
CA VAL A 60 -0.46 -4.44 0.30
C VAL A 60 0.96 -3.94 0.19
N LEU A 61 1.23 -2.68 0.56
CA LEU A 61 2.55 -2.09 0.48
C LEU A 61 3.56 -2.74 1.43
N GLU A 62 3.17 -3.13 2.65
CA GLU A 62 4.03 -3.92 3.55
C GLU A 62 4.33 -5.30 2.99
N THR A 63 3.32 -5.98 2.42
CA THR A 63 3.51 -7.30 1.81
C THR A 63 4.51 -7.23 0.63
N LEU A 64 4.47 -6.12 -0.13
CA LEU A 64 5.41 -5.86 -1.21
C LEU A 64 6.79 -5.39 -0.72
N ARG A 65 6.93 -4.87 0.50
CA ARG A 65 8.17 -4.23 0.96
C ARG A 65 9.38 -5.17 0.94
N PRO A 66 9.34 -6.40 1.53
CA PRO A 66 10.45 -7.34 1.43
C PRO A 66 10.81 -7.75 -0.01
N PRO A 67 9.90 -8.26 -0.85
CA PRO A 67 10.26 -8.68 -2.21
C PRO A 67 10.74 -7.53 -3.10
N LEU A 68 10.29 -6.30 -2.83
CA LEU A 68 10.71 -5.10 -3.54
C LEU A 68 11.97 -4.44 -2.96
N GLY A 69 12.51 -4.95 -1.84
CA GLY A 69 13.72 -4.44 -1.21
C GLY A 69 13.57 -2.99 -0.72
N LEU A 70 12.35 -2.60 -0.31
CA LEU A 70 12.06 -1.26 0.16
C LEU A 70 12.68 -1.04 1.55
N ARG A 71 13.47 0.05 1.67
CA ARG A 71 14.08 0.44 2.94
C ARG A 71 13.02 0.99 3.90
N ASP A 72 13.30 0.94 5.19
CA ASP A 72 12.41 1.45 6.24
C ASP A 72 12.02 2.91 6.02
N GLU A 73 12.99 3.75 5.64
CA GLU A 73 12.72 5.16 5.31
C GLU A 73 11.77 5.32 4.13
N GLU A 74 11.92 4.52 3.08
CA GLU A 74 11.06 4.56 1.89
C GLU A 74 9.66 4.07 2.21
N ALA A 75 9.55 3.02 3.03
CA ALA A 75 8.27 2.53 3.52
C ALA A 75 7.56 3.60 4.36
N ARG A 76 8.27 4.30 5.26
CA ARG A 76 7.68 5.40 6.04
C ARG A 76 7.19 6.54 5.14
N VAL A 77 7.99 6.98 4.17
CA VAL A 77 7.58 8.00 3.18
C VAL A 77 6.33 7.54 2.40
N LEU A 78 6.34 6.30 1.92
CA LEU A 78 5.25 5.75 1.12
C LEU A 78 3.98 5.59 1.93
N TYR A 79 4.07 5.14 3.18
CA TYR A 79 2.92 4.98 4.07
C TYR A 79 2.32 6.31 4.45
N THR A 80 3.16 7.30 4.79
CA THR A 80 2.72 8.66 5.06
C THR A 80 2.01 9.23 3.83
N ALA A 81 2.61 9.15 2.64
CA ALA A 81 2.01 9.64 1.40
C ALA A 81 0.69 8.94 1.07
N PHE A 82 0.63 7.60 1.16
CA PHE A 82 -0.58 6.83 0.91
C PHE A 82 -1.67 7.09 1.96
N THR A 83 -1.31 7.41 3.20
CA THR A 83 -2.33 7.73 4.22
C THR A 83 -3.12 8.99 3.86
N ILE A 84 -2.49 9.96 3.22
CA ILE A 84 -3.07 11.29 2.94
C ILE A 84 -3.32 11.53 1.46
N HIS A 85 -3.15 10.53 0.59
CA HIS A 85 -3.20 10.74 -0.86
C HIS A 85 -4.57 11.19 -1.35
N ASP A 86 -5.63 10.78 -0.67
CA ASP A 86 -7.02 11.12 -0.94
C ASP A 86 -7.48 12.38 -0.17
N LEU A 87 -6.59 13.39 -0.09
CA LEU A 87 -6.79 14.60 0.72
C LEU A 87 -8.09 15.35 0.41
N ASN A 88 -8.54 15.33 -0.84
CA ASN A 88 -9.81 15.92 -1.25
C ASN A 88 -11.02 15.28 -0.54
N LYS A 89 -10.95 13.98 -0.25
CA LYS A 89 -11.99 13.26 0.50
C LYS A 89 -11.94 13.62 1.98
N ALA A 90 -10.74 13.79 2.54
CA ALA A 90 -10.55 14.15 3.94
C ALA A 90 -10.99 15.58 4.27
N LEU A 91 -10.77 16.52 3.35
CA LEU A 91 -11.07 17.95 3.54
C LEU A 91 -12.48 18.36 3.10
N GLU A 92 -13.30 17.43 2.58
CA GLU A 92 -14.62 17.69 1.99
C GLU A 92 -14.63 18.90 1.03
N SER A 93 -13.52 19.09 0.30
CA SER A 93 -13.29 20.31 -0.47
C SER A 93 -13.60 20.08 -1.95
N GLU A 94 -14.40 20.99 -2.54
CA GLU A 94 -14.65 21.02 -3.99
C GLU A 94 -13.48 21.57 -4.80
N GLN A 95 -12.38 21.98 -4.15
CA GLN A 95 -11.22 22.52 -4.86
C GLN A 95 -10.52 21.45 -5.71
N PRO A 96 -9.94 21.84 -6.86
CA PRO A 96 -9.14 20.92 -7.67
C PRO A 96 -8.01 20.31 -6.84
N PHE A 97 -7.82 18.99 -6.97
CA PHE A 97 -6.83 18.23 -6.19
C PHE A 97 -5.42 18.84 -6.20
N GLY A 98 -4.97 19.37 -7.33
CA GLY A 98 -3.65 20.01 -7.43
C GLY A 98 -3.46 21.27 -6.56
N LYS A 99 -4.55 21.94 -6.16
CA LYS A 99 -4.51 23.06 -5.20
C LYS A 99 -4.54 22.58 -3.75
N LEU A 100 -5.12 21.40 -3.51
CA LEU A 100 -5.18 20.80 -2.18
C LEU A 100 -3.87 20.10 -1.83
N ALA A 101 -3.25 19.40 -2.77
CA ALA A 101 -1.99 18.68 -2.59
C ALA A 101 -0.78 19.63 -2.58
N VAL A 102 -0.78 20.68 -1.77
CA VAL A 102 0.36 21.58 -1.52
C VAL A 102 1.07 21.21 -0.22
N GLU A 103 2.34 21.57 -0.09
CA GLU A 103 3.18 21.16 1.06
C GLU A 103 2.56 21.61 2.39
N GLU A 104 1.92 22.77 2.44
CA GLU A 104 1.27 23.31 3.63
C GLU A 104 0.10 22.45 4.09
N ASN A 105 -0.78 22.04 3.17
CA ASN A 105 -1.92 21.18 3.50
C ASN A 105 -1.47 19.76 3.82
N VAL A 106 -0.43 19.26 3.12
CA VAL A 106 0.17 17.96 3.40
C VAL A 106 0.78 17.94 4.81
N ALA A 107 1.53 18.96 5.18
CA ALA A 107 2.09 19.12 6.53
C ALA A 107 1.00 19.17 7.59
N ALA A 108 -0.03 20.01 7.39
CA ALA A 108 -1.16 20.11 8.31
C ALA A 108 -1.87 18.77 8.51
N GLU A 109 -2.04 17.98 7.45
CA GLU A 109 -2.69 16.67 7.54
C GLU A 109 -1.82 15.61 8.23
N ILE A 110 -0.50 15.65 8.01
CA ILE A 110 0.47 14.81 8.73
C ILE A 110 0.35 15.04 10.24
N GLU A 111 0.34 16.29 10.67
CA GLU A 111 0.20 16.65 12.08
C GLU A 111 -1.18 16.28 12.63
N ARG A 112 -2.25 16.55 11.87
CA ARG A 112 -3.63 16.24 12.27
C ARG A 112 -3.84 14.75 12.51
N LEU A 113 -3.22 13.89 11.70
CA LEU A 113 -3.32 12.43 11.81
C LEU A 113 -2.27 11.83 12.76
N GLY A 114 -1.38 12.63 13.35
CA GLY A 114 -0.32 12.13 14.24
C GLY A 114 0.75 11.31 13.53
N LEU A 115 0.91 11.50 12.21
CA LEU A 115 1.91 10.82 11.38
C LEU A 115 3.34 11.25 11.75
N ASP A 116 3.50 12.39 12.44
CA ASP A 116 4.76 12.88 13.01
C ASP A 116 5.36 11.89 14.02
N ARG A 117 4.53 11.18 14.78
CA ARG A 117 5.00 10.17 15.74
C ARG A 117 5.52 8.91 15.04
N PHE A 118 4.89 8.55 13.93
CA PHE A 118 5.30 7.41 13.11
C PHE A 118 6.54 7.72 12.27
N PHE A 119 6.64 8.94 11.74
CA PHE A 119 7.76 9.35 10.90
C PHE A 119 8.33 10.72 11.34
N PRO A 120 9.11 10.78 12.44
CA PRO A 120 9.54 12.05 13.04
C PRO A 120 10.36 12.98 12.15
N THR A 121 10.96 12.45 11.08
CA THR A 121 11.80 13.20 10.14
C THR A 121 11.05 13.59 8.86
N TRP A 122 9.72 13.49 8.83
CA TRP A 122 8.90 13.69 7.63
C TRP A 122 9.14 15.04 6.94
N GLN A 123 9.49 16.09 7.69
CA GLN A 123 9.75 17.42 7.14
C GLN A 123 10.88 17.42 6.11
N ASN A 124 11.89 16.56 6.30
CA ASN A 124 13.00 16.41 5.35
C ASN A 124 12.57 15.74 4.03
N TYR A 125 11.39 15.09 4.04
CA TYR A 125 10.83 14.34 2.92
C TYR A 125 9.52 14.96 2.43
N LEU A 126 9.18 16.17 2.87
CA LEU A 126 7.90 16.81 2.56
C LEU A 126 7.68 16.92 1.05
N SER A 127 8.70 17.35 0.31
CA SER A 127 8.63 17.42 -1.15
C SER A 127 8.48 16.03 -1.81
N ASP A 128 9.14 14.99 -1.28
CA ASP A 128 8.97 13.60 -1.73
C ASP A 128 7.50 13.15 -1.53
N ILE A 129 6.97 13.32 -0.32
CA ILE A 129 5.59 12.95 0.06
C ILE A 129 4.57 13.70 -0.81
N THR A 130 4.68 15.02 -0.91
CA THR A 130 3.77 15.85 -1.71
C THR A 130 3.79 15.45 -3.18
N SER A 131 4.96 15.12 -3.73
CA SER A 131 5.05 14.70 -5.13
C SER A 131 4.44 13.31 -5.36
N LEU A 132 4.62 12.36 -4.44
CA LEU A 132 3.92 11.06 -4.49
C LEU A 132 2.40 11.24 -4.51
N ILE A 133 1.87 12.10 -3.62
CA ILE A 133 0.44 12.40 -3.55
C ILE A 133 -0.05 13.05 -4.85
N ARG A 134 0.68 14.01 -5.42
CA ARG A 134 0.27 14.66 -6.67
C ARG A 134 0.26 13.73 -7.87
N ALA A 135 1.14 12.74 -7.87
CA ALA A 135 1.39 11.85 -8.98
C ALA A 135 0.55 10.56 -8.97
N HIS A 136 -0.06 10.20 -7.84
CA HIS A 136 -0.81 8.95 -7.71
C HIS A 136 -1.99 8.90 -8.69
N SER A 137 -2.73 10.00 -8.85
CA SER A 137 -3.92 10.02 -9.68
C SER A 137 -3.55 10.11 -11.16
N GLY A 138 -3.69 9.00 -11.89
CA GLY A 138 -3.37 8.90 -13.31
C GLY A 138 -4.14 9.87 -14.23
N HIS A 139 -5.16 10.55 -13.70
CA HIS A 139 -6.03 11.48 -14.40
C HIS A 139 -5.65 12.96 -14.23
N TYR A 140 -4.86 13.31 -13.22
CA TYR A 140 -4.48 14.70 -13.01
C TYR A 140 -3.04 14.91 -13.50
N HIS A 141 -2.85 15.85 -14.43
CA HIS A 141 -1.53 16.28 -14.93
C HIS A 141 -0.67 17.00 -13.86
N SER A 142 -0.97 16.82 -12.58
CA SER A 142 -0.44 17.54 -11.42
C SER A 142 0.95 17.10 -10.96
N GLY A 143 1.62 16.22 -11.71
CA GLY A 143 3.01 15.80 -11.45
C GLY A 143 4.03 16.41 -12.42
N GLY A 144 3.67 17.50 -13.11
CA GLY A 144 4.50 18.18 -14.11
C GLY A 144 5.84 18.70 -13.56
N GLU A 145 5.90 18.98 -12.26
CA GLU A 145 7.10 19.47 -11.56
C GLU A 145 8.25 18.47 -11.58
N ARG A 146 7.96 17.17 -11.75
CA ARG A 146 8.97 16.10 -11.81
C ARG A 146 9.75 16.08 -13.11
N TRP A 147 9.25 16.74 -14.16
CA TRP A 147 9.98 16.93 -15.42
C TRP A 147 10.98 18.09 -15.33
N ASN A 148 10.94 18.88 -14.25
CA ASN A 148 11.91 19.93 -14.00
C ASN A 148 13.10 19.37 -13.22
N LEU A 149 14.13 18.93 -13.94
CA LEU A 149 15.38 18.41 -13.36
C LEU A 149 16.05 19.39 -12.39
N ARG A 150 15.77 20.70 -12.47
CA ARG A 150 16.29 21.68 -11.49
C ARG A 150 15.71 21.51 -10.08
N ARG A 151 14.59 20.78 -9.95
CA ARG A 151 13.99 20.40 -8.68
C ARG A 151 14.49 19.05 -8.18
N ALA A 152 15.38 18.35 -8.89
CA ALA A 152 15.87 17.04 -8.43
C ALA A 152 16.52 17.11 -7.04
N SER A 153 17.16 18.24 -6.69
CA SER A 153 17.80 18.46 -5.39
C SER A 153 16.83 18.71 -4.23
N THR A 154 15.54 18.95 -4.49
CA THR A 154 14.54 19.13 -3.42
C THR A 154 14.03 17.80 -2.87
N TYR A 155 14.22 16.69 -3.60
CA TYR A 155 13.79 15.36 -3.19
C TYR A 155 14.88 14.67 -2.40
N ARG A 156 14.58 14.30 -1.15
CA ARG A 156 15.55 13.64 -0.27
C ARG A 156 15.86 12.22 -0.72
N LEU A 157 14.89 11.51 -1.31
CA LEU A 157 15.10 10.18 -1.88
C LEU A 157 15.74 10.23 -3.27
N GLY A 158 15.80 11.42 -3.89
CA GLY A 158 16.17 11.60 -5.28
C GLY A 158 14.98 11.39 -6.22
N LEU A 159 14.96 12.17 -7.31
CA LEU A 159 13.84 12.22 -8.26
C LEU A 159 13.50 10.86 -8.88
N ASP A 160 14.52 10.09 -9.28
CA ASP A 160 14.31 8.76 -9.90
C ASP A 160 13.64 7.79 -8.93
N ARG A 161 14.02 7.85 -7.65
CA ARG A 161 13.43 7.00 -6.62
C ARG A 161 11.98 7.39 -6.32
N VAL A 162 11.69 8.69 -6.24
CA VAL A 162 10.32 9.19 -6.11
C VAL A 162 9.47 8.73 -7.30
N ASN A 163 9.99 8.84 -8.53
CA ASN A 163 9.30 8.38 -9.73
C ASN A 163 8.98 6.88 -9.69
N ALA A 164 9.93 6.04 -9.27
CA ALA A 164 9.67 4.62 -9.09
C ALA A 164 8.57 4.38 -8.05
N LEU A 165 8.63 5.03 -6.88
CA LEU A 165 7.66 4.85 -5.78
C LEU A 165 6.22 5.27 -6.15
N VAL A 166 6.04 6.19 -7.11
CA VAL A 166 4.71 6.54 -7.64
C VAL A 166 3.99 5.33 -8.21
N HIS A 167 4.71 4.39 -8.85
CA HIS A 167 4.07 3.19 -9.37
C HIS A 167 3.49 2.34 -8.24
N LEU A 168 4.16 2.26 -7.08
CA LEU A 168 3.62 1.52 -5.94
C LEU A 168 2.39 2.19 -5.31
N MET A 169 2.36 3.54 -5.26
CA MET A 169 1.15 4.28 -4.87
C MET A 169 -0.04 3.91 -5.77
N ARG A 170 0.19 3.89 -7.09
CA ARG A 170 -0.85 3.54 -8.08
C ARG A 170 -1.27 2.09 -8.00
N ALA A 171 -0.32 1.18 -7.78
CA ALA A 171 -0.59 -0.23 -7.59
C ALA A 171 -1.54 -0.42 -6.39
N ALA A 172 -1.19 0.14 -5.23
CA ALA A 172 -1.99 0.01 -4.02
C ALA A 172 -3.39 0.62 -4.16
N ASP A 173 -3.53 1.80 -4.79
CA ASP A 173 -4.85 2.42 -4.98
C ASP A 173 -5.75 1.65 -5.96
N VAL A 174 -5.17 1.11 -7.04
CA VAL A 174 -5.92 0.35 -8.06
C VAL A 174 -6.33 -1.02 -7.57
N VAL A 175 -5.48 -1.72 -6.81
CA VAL A 175 -5.81 -3.08 -6.35
C VAL A 175 -6.88 -3.10 -5.28
N ASP A 176 -7.02 -2.00 -4.54
CA ASP A 176 -8.12 -1.80 -3.58
C ASP A 176 -9.50 -1.78 -4.27
N LEU A 177 -9.56 -1.50 -5.58
CA LEU A 177 -10.77 -1.66 -6.40
C LEU A 177 -11.05 -3.11 -6.81
N SER A 178 -10.20 -4.07 -6.42
CA SER A 178 -10.42 -5.48 -6.75
C SER A 178 -11.09 -6.19 -5.59
N HIS A 179 -12.41 -6.37 -5.68
CA HIS A 179 -13.25 -6.98 -4.68
C HIS A 179 -13.50 -8.49 -4.89
N THR A 180 -13.15 -9.03 -6.05
CA THR A 180 -13.33 -10.46 -6.37
C THR A 180 -12.08 -11.09 -6.95
N LEU A 181 -11.94 -12.41 -6.82
CA LEU A 181 -10.81 -13.15 -7.38
C LEU A 181 -10.75 -13.04 -8.92
N GLU A 182 -11.90 -12.98 -9.59
CA GLU A 182 -12.03 -13.02 -11.05
C GLU A 182 -11.73 -11.69 -11.78
N GLU A 183 -11.62 -10.57 -11.06
CA GLU A 183 -11.33 -9.26 -11.68
C GLU A 183 -9.91 -9.20 -12.24
N ARG A 184 -9.76 -9.60 -13.50
CA ARG A 184 -8.46 -9.66 -14.20
C ARG A 184 -7.91 -8.28 -14.55
N ALA A 185 -8.76 -7.33 -14.93
CA ALA A 185 -8.33 -6.01 -15.39
C ALA A 185 -7.58 -5.23 -14.29
N ARG A 186 -8.16 -5.12 -13.09
CA ARG A 186 -7.51 -4.43 -11.95
C ARG A 186 -6.22 -5.10 -11.51
N LYS A 187 -6.19 -6.43 -11.53
CA LYS A 187 -4.98 -7.22 -11.25
C LYS A 187 -3.89 -7.01 -12.31
N ALA A 188 -4.26 -6.90 -13.59
CA ALA A 188 -3.31 -6.57 -14.65
C ALA A 188 -2.75 -5.16 -14.51
N ASP A 189 -3.59 -4.16 -14.20
CA ASP A 189 -3.16 -2.79 -13.93
C ASP A 189 -2.19 -2.74 -12.74
N PHE A 190 -2.53 -3.43 -11.64
CA PHE A 190 -1.64 -3.58 -10.49
C PHE A 190 -0.27 -4.16 -10.88
N LEU A 191 -0.24 -5.28 -11.62
CA LEU A 191 1.00 -5.91 -12.05
C LEU A 191 1.82 -4.98 -12.96
N SER A 192 1.15 -4.24 -13.85
CA SER A 192 1.80 -3.25 -14.72
C SER A 192 2.59 -2.23 -13.90
N TYR A 193 1.98 -1.69 -12.84
CA TYR A 193 2.66 -0.75 -11.94
C TYR A 193 3.79 -1.38 -11.12
N VAL A 194 3.58 -2.57 -10.54
CA VAL A 194 4.65 -3.25 -9.78
C VAL A 194 5.86 -3.56 -10.68
N ASN A 195 5.61 -4.02 -11.91
CA ASN A 195 6.66 -4.32 -12.87
C ASN A 195 7.34 -3.04 -13.39
N ALA A 196 6.61 -1.92 -13.53
CA ALA A 196 7.19 -0.62 -13.83
C ALA A 196 8.12 -0.11 -12.70
N TYR A 197 7.71 -0.26 -11.43
CA TYR A 197 8.59 0.04 -10.28
C TYR A 197 9.89 -0.76 -10.35
N LEU A 198 9.82 -2.06 -10.65
CA LEU A 198 10.99 -2.93 -10.73
C LEU A 198 11.92 -2.52 -11.87
N ALA A 199 11.38 -2.22 -13.05
CA ALA A 199 12.13 -1.71 -14.17
C ALA A 199 12.86 -0.39 -13.83
N ASP A 200 12.15 0.58 -13.26
CA ASP A 200 12.71 1.88 -12.87
C ASP A 200 13.71 1.76 -11.69
N SER A 201 13.59 0.71 -10.88
CA SER A 201 14.52 0.39 -9.79
C SER A 201 15.72 -0.45 -10.24
N GLY A 202 15.87 -0.71 -11.54
CA GLY A 202 16.99 -1.49 -12.09
C GLY A 202 16.92 -2.99 -11.78
N ARG A 203 15.74 -3.52 -11.46
CA ARG A 203 15.50 -4.94 -11.17
C ARG A 203 14.68 -5.56 -12.32
N PRO A 204 15.29 -6.32 -13.24
CA PRO A 204 14.58 -6.89 -14.40
C PRO A 204 13.80 -8.16 -14.01
N VAL A 205 12.96 -8.05 -12.99
CA VAL A 205 12.07 -9.12 -12.52
C VAL A 205 10.65 -8.74 -12.90
N GLN A 206 9.89 -9.71 -13.41
CA GLN A 206 8.46 -9.55 -13.66
C GLN A 206 7.67 -10.44 -12.72
N TYR A 207 6.64 -9.87 -12.11
CA TYR A 207 5.65 -10.62 -11.35
C TYR A 207 4.42 -10.94 -12.21
N GLU A 208 3.79 -12.06 -11.87
CA GLU A 208 2.49 -12.49 -12.36
C GLU A 208 1.61 -12.96 -11.20
N PHE A 209 0.30 -12.98 -11.44
CA PHE A 209 -0.66 -13.50 -10.48
C PHE A 209 -0.92 -14.99 -10.69
N VAL A 210 -0.87 -15.74 -9.59
CA VAL A 210 -1.40 -17.09 -9.48
C VAL A 210 -2.52 -17.06 -8.44
N THR A 211 -3.56 -17.85 -8.62
CA THR A 211 -4.68 -17.91 -7.67
C THR A 211 -4.97 -19.33 -7.23
N HIS A 212 -5.42 -19.49 -5.99
CA HIS A 212 -6.20 -20.66 -5.62
C HIS A 212 -7.63 -20.22 -5.30
N ARG A 213 -8.58 -21.11 -5.57
CA ARG A 213 -9.99 -20.92 -5.26
C ARG A 213 -10.54 -22.16 -4.56
N LEU A 214 -11.36 -21.96 -3.53
CA LEU A 214 -12.17 -23.01 -2.94
C LEU A 214 -13.58 -22.90 -3.50
N THR A 215 -14.14 -24.02 -3.95
CA THR A 215 -15.49 -24.09 -4.51
C THR A 215 -16.57 -24.06 -3.44
N GLU A 216 -16.24 -24.43 -2.20
CA GLU A 216 -17.16 -24.44 -1.07
C GLU A 216 -16.67 -23.56 0.09
N GLN A 217 -17.58 -22.75 0.64
CA GLN A 217 -17.36 -21.95 1.84
C GLN A 217 -18.13 -22.57 3.02
N ARG A 218 -17.40 -23.14 3.97
CA ARG A 218 -17.90 -23.77 5.20
C ARG A 218 -17.41 -23.06 6.46
N GLY A 219 -17.30 -21.73 6.40
CA GLY A 219 -16.92 -20.88 7.53
C GLY A 219 -15.50 -21.17 8.04
N LEU A 220 -15.37 -21.49 9.33
CA LEU A 220 -14.05 -21.69 10.00
C LEU A 220 -13.18 -22.75 9.32
N LEU A 221 -13.80 -23.83 8.80
CA LEU A 221 -13.05 -24.88 8.10
C LEU A 221 -12.39 -24.34 6.83
N THR A 222 -13.09 -23.50 6.08
CA THR A 222 -12.56 -22.85 4.88
C THR A 222 -11.36 -21.96 5.22
N ASN A 223 -11.40 -21.23 6.33
CA ASN A 223 -10.27 -20.40 6.78
C ASN A 223 -9.05 -21.26 7.15
N VAL A 224 -9.25 -22.39 7.84
CA VAL A 224 -8.15 -23.31 8.17
C VAL A 224 -7.53 -23.89 6.91
N ILE A 225 -8.35 -24.31 5.94
CA ILE A 225 -7.88 -24.82 4.65
C ILE A 225 -7.12 -23.74 3.87
N HIS A 226 -7.66 -22.52 3.80
CA HIS A 226 -6.98 -21.40 3.15
C HIS A 226 -5.60 -21.14 3.75
N ASN A 227 -5.50 -21.05 5.08
CA ASN A 227 -4.23 -20.82 5.75
C ASN A 227 -3.23 -21.96 5.51
N GLY A 228 -3.70 -23.21 5.48
CA GLY A 228 -2.87 -24.37 5.15
C GLY A 228 -2.34 -24.33 3.71
N ILE A 229 -3.19 -24.00 2.74
CA ILE A 229 -2.79 -23.85 1.33
C ILE A 229 -1.79 -22.69 1.17
N VAL A 230 -2.05 -21.55 1.80
CA VAL A 230 -1.15 -20.38 1.78
C VAL A 230 0.24 -20.76 2.30
N ALA A 231 0.31 -21.44 3.46
CA ALA A 231 1.57 -21.86 4.04
C ALA A 231 2.35 -22.82 3.13
N GLU A 232 1.69 -23.85 2.59
CA GLU A 232 2.31 -24.80 1.65
C GLU A 232 2.80 -24.10 0.37
N LEU A 233 1.99 -23.22 -0.21
CA LEU A 233 2.34 -22.52 -1.45
C LEU A 233 3.50 -21.55 -1.25
N GLN A 234 3.55 -20.88 -0.10
CA GLN A 234 4.64 -19.99 0.26
C GLN A 234 5.93 -20.77 0.54
N GLU A 235 5.88 -21.83 1.36
CA GLU A 235 7.06 -22.62 1.74
C GLU A 235 7.67 -23.36 0.56
N ARG A 236 6.82 -23.99 -0.27
CA ARG A 236 7.29 -24.88 -1.34
C ARG A 236 7.58 -24.19 -2.65
N TYR A 237 6.85 -23.13 -2.97
CA TYR A 237 6.95 -22.46 -4.28
C TYR A 237 7.34 -20.98 -4.17
N GLY A 238 7.54 -20.46 -2.96
CA GLY A 238 7.89 -19.05 -2.76
C GLY A 238 6.79 -18.08 -3.20
N LEU A 239 5.53 -18.54 -3.26
CA LEU A 239 4.41 -17.67 -3.65
C LEU A 239 4.12 -16.66 -2.54
N ILE A 240 3.97 -15.40 -2.91
CA ILE A 240 3.73 -14.31 -1.95
C ILE A 240 2.22 -14.05 -1.91
N PRO A 241 1.52 -14.42 -0.83
CA PRO A 241 0.08 -14.16 -0.72
C PRO A 241 -0.15 -12.66 -0.61
N LEU A 242 -1.01 -12.10 -1.46
CA LEU A 242 -1.22 -10.65 -1.52
C LEU A 242 -2.67 -10.25 -1.27
N LEU A 243 -3.63 -10.88 -1.98
CA LEU A 243 -5.04 -10.48 -1.94
C LEU A 243 -5.88 -11.65 -1.45
N PHE A 244 -6.57 -11.45 -0.33
CA PHE A 244 -7.40 -12.46 0.31
C PHE A 244 -8.88 -12.16 0.02
N TYR A 245 -9.53 -13.11 -0.64
CA TYR A 245 -10.96 -13.08 -0.96
C TYR A 245 -11.68 -14.19 -0.20
N PRO A 246 -13.00 -14.06 0.03
CA PRO A 246 -13.78 -15.15 0.64
C PRO A 246 -13.64 -16.49 -0.11
N GLU A 247 -13.53 -16.45 -1.43
CA GLU A 247 -13.45 -17.61 -2.31
C GLU A 247 -12.02 -18.11 -2.58
N GLY A 248 -10.98 -17.35 -2.23
CA GLY A 248 -9.62 -17.67 -2.66
C GLY A 248 -8.57 -16.63 -2.33
N VAL A 249 -7.33 -16.90 -2.73
CA VAL A 249 -6.21 -15.97 -2.53
C VAL A 249 -5.49 -15.77 -3.87
N ALA A 250 -5.10 -14.54 -4.14
CA ALA A 250 -4.19 -14.20 -5.23
C ALA A 250 -2.77 -13.99 -4.69
N TYR A 251 -1.82 -14.61 -5.38
CA TYR A 251 -0.41 -14.66 -5.03
C TYR A 251 0.43 -14.00 -6.12
N LEU A 252 1.53 -13.37 -5.72
CA LEU A 252 2.59 -13.00 -6.63
C LEU A 252 3.59 -14.13 -6.80
N ARG A 253 3.91 -14.41 -8.06
CA ARG A 253 4.99 -15.29 -8.50
C ARG A 253 5.90 -14.51 -9.44
N VAL A 254 7.19 -14.81 -9.43
CA VAL A 254 8.07 -14.30 -10.50
C VAL A 254 7.85 -15.10 -11.76
N ALA A 255 7.63 -14.40 -12.88
CA ALA A 255 7.37 -14.99 -14.17
C ALA A 255 8.53 -15.88 -14.63
N GLU A 256 8.21 -17.01 -15.24
CA GLU A 256 9.19 -17.97 -15.76
C GLU A 256 10.11 -17.29 -16.80
N GLY A 257 11.42 -17.47 -16.65
CA GLY A 257 12.45 -16.83 -17.50
C GLY A 257 13.16 -15.62 -16.89
N CYS A 258 12.72 -15.12 -15.72
CA CYS A 258 13.49 -14.17 -14.91
C CYS A 258 14.40 -14.94 -13.93
N ASP A 259 15.68 -15.09 -14.25
CA ASP A 259 16.62 -15.91 -13.47
C ASP A 259 16.97 -15.25 -12.12
N TYR A 260 16.62 -15.90 -11.00
CA TYR A 260 16.89 -15.45 -9.63
C TYR A 260 18.36 -15.59 -9.19
N ARG A 261 19.23 -16.10 -10.06
CA ARG A 261 20.58 -16.57 -9.68
C ARG A 261 21.64 -15.48 -9.46
N CYS A 262 21.29 -14.20 -9.44
CA CYS A 262 22.30 -13.13 -9.41
C CYS A 262 22.23 -12.14 -8.22
N ALA A 263 21.53 -12.45 -7.13
CA ALA A 263 21.44 -11.49 -6.03
C ALA A 263 21.38 -12.10 -4.62
N PHE A 264 22.22 -13.08 -4.30
CA PHE A 264 22.67 -13.37 -2.93
C PHE A 264 23.95 -14.23 -2.99
N CYS A 265 25.09 -13.57 -3.18
CA CYS A 265 26.44 -14.05 -2.83
C CYS A 265 27.19 -12.86 -2.25
#